data_AF-A0A9E0E628-F1
#
_entry.id   AF-A0A9E0E628-F1
#
_cell.length_a   1.000
_cell.length_b   1.000
_cell.length_c   1.000
_cell.angle_alpha   90.00
_cell.angle_beta   90.00
_cell.angle_gamma   90.00
#
_symmetry.space_group_name_H-M   'P 1'
#
loop_
_entity.id
_entity.type
_entity.pdbx_description
1 polymer ?
#
loop_
_entity_poly.entity_id
_entity_poly.type
_entity_poly.pdbx_seq_one_letter_code
_entity_poly.pdbx_strand_id
1 'polypeptide(L)' 'HFQYVGSLDIDCDNDTILAKVRQVGAACHTGNRTCFYRNIKTWNR' A
#
# COMPACT_ATOMS: atom_id res chain seq x y z
N HIS A 1 -5.90 -5.75 -12.67
CA HIS A 1 -5.35 -5.17 -11.43
C HIS A 1 -5.58 -3.66 -11.47
N PHE A 2 -6.52 -3.12 -10.70
CA PHE A 2 -6.87 -1.69 -10.73
C PHE A 2 -6.97 -1.11 -9.32
N GLN A 3 -6.67 0.18 -9.17
CA GLN A 3 -6.81 0.92 -7.92
C GLN A 3 -7.69 2.13 -8.16
N TYR A 4 -8.85 2.16 -7.50
CA TYR A 4 -9.74 3.31 -7.52
C TYR A 4 -9.38 4.22 -6.35
N VAL A 5 -8.90 5.42 -6.65
CA VAL A 5 -8.48 6.40 -5.63
C VAL A 5 -9.71 6.95 -4.92
N GLY A 6 -9.71 6.92 -3.60
CA GLY A 6 -10.73 7.54 -2.76
C GLY A 6 -10.28 8.91 -2.24
N SER A 7 -9.07 8.99 -1.68
CA SER A 7 -8.47 10.24 -1.24
C SER A 7 -6.95 10.21 -1.37
N LEU A 8 -6.35 11.40 -1.43
CA LEU A 8 -4.91 11.61 -1.40
C LEU A 8 -4.59 12.58 -0.25
N ASP A 9 -3.65 12.19 0.59
CA ASP A 9 -3.08 13.03 1.64
C ASP A 9 -1.62 13.34 1.28
N ILE A 10 -1.15 14.56 1.57
CA ILE A 10 0.25 14.97 1.39
C ILE A 10 0.92 15.10 2.76
N ASP A 11 2.23 14.82 2.84
CA ASP A 11 2.99 15.01 4.07
C ASP A 11 3.40 16.47 4.32
N CYS A 12 4.16 16.73 5.39
CA CYS A 12 4.38 18.09 5.90
C CYS A 12 5.38 18.92 5.08
N ASP A 13 6.33 18.28 4.42
CA ASP A 13 7.33 18.89 3.55
C ASP A 13 7.06 18.67 2.05
N ASN A 14 5.92 18.06 1.72
CA ASN A 14 5.37 17.90 0.38
C ASN A 14 6.20 17.03 -0.55
N ASP A 15 6.88 16.02 -0.02
CA ASP A 15 7.67 15.07 -0.82
C ASP A 15 7.04 13.68 -0.94
N THR A 16 5.99 13.40 -0.15
CA THR A 16 5.30 12.10 -0.13
C THR A 16 3.78 12.24 -0.20
N ILE A 17 3.13 11.32 -0.93
CA ILE A 17 1.67 11.19 -1.00
C ILE A 17 1.24 9.85 -0.39
N LEU A 18 0.20 9.89 0.45
CA LEU A 18 -0.55 8.71 0.87
C LEU A 18 -1.86 8.59 0.08
N ALA A 19 -1.93 7.60 -0.79
CA ALA A 19 -3.15 7.29 -1.54
C ALA A 19 -4.01 6.23 -0.83
N LYS A 20 -5.22 6.62 -0.41
CA LYS A 20 -6.23 5.68 0.09
C LYS A 20 -7.03 5.16 -1.11
N VAL A 21 -6.95 3.85 -1.36
CA VAL A 21 -7.51 3.24 -2.59
C VAL A 21 -8.41 2.04 -2.30
N ARG A 22 -9.43 1.86 -3.15
CA ARG A 22 -10.15 0.60 -3.29
C ARG A 22 -9.49 -0.24 -4.39
N GLN A 23 -8.80 -1.30 -3.98
CA GLN A 23 -8.16 -2.25 -4.89
C GLN A 23 -9.18 -3.19 -5.52
N VAL A 24 -9.04 -3.43 -6.83
CA VAL A 24 -9.71 -4.51 -7.57
C VAL A 24 -8.68 -5.50 -8.09
N GLY A 25 -8.89 -6.79 -7.78
CA GLY A 25 -7.90 -7.85 -7.99
C GLY A 25 -6.71 -7.77 -7.03
N ALA A 26 -5.65 -8.52 -7.31
CA ALA A 26 -4.42 -8.45 -6.53
C ALA A 26 -3.69 -7.11 -6.74
N ALA A 27 -3.05 -6.56 -5.71
CA ALA A 27 -2.11 -5.45 -5.90
C ALA A 27 -0.72 -5.97 -6.32
N CYS A 28 -0.36 -7.19 -5.90
CA CYS A 28 0.93 -7.79 -6.19
C CYS A 28 0.87 -8.66 -7.46
N HIS A 29 1.96 -8.67 -8.23
CA HIS A 29 2.12 -9.52 -9.40
C HIS A 29 2.12 -11.03 -9.11
N THR A 30 2.24 -11.43 -7.83
CA THR A 30 2.16 -12.83 -7.38
C THR A 30 0.74 -13.29 -7.03
N GLY A 31 -0.27 -12.42 -7.19
CA GLY A 31 -1.66 -12.72 -6.81
C GLY A 31 -2.02 -12.32 -5.36
N ASN A 32 -1.05 -11.88 -4.57
CA ASN A 32 -1.29 -11.42 -3.20
C ASN A 32 -2.00 -10.05 -3.14
N ARG A 33 -2.82 -9.83 -2.11
CA ARG A 33 -3.57 -8.57 -1.89
C ARG A 33 -2.66 -7.35 -1.71
N THR A 34 -1.46 -7.56 -1.17
CA THR A 34 -0.41 -6.56 -0.94
C THR A 34 0.95 -7.14 -1.34
N CYS A 35 1.91 -6.32 -1.76
CA CYS A 35 3.29 -6.73 -1.96
C CYS A 35 3.99 -7.08 -0.62
N PHE A 36 3.54 -6.47 0.48
CA PHE A 36 4.06 -6.67 1.83
C PHE A 36 3.37 -7.86 2.53
N TYR A 37 3.27 -9.01 1.86
CA TYR A 37 2.59 -10.20 2.39
C TYR A 37 3.51 -11.12 3.22
N ARG A 38 4.82 -10.83 3.24
CA ARG A 38 5.80 -11.56 4.04
C ARG A 38 6.15 -10.74 5.28
N ASN A 39 6.04 -11.35 6.45
CA ASN A 39 6.43 -10.72 7.70
C ASN A 39 7.89 -11.05 8.01
N ILE A 40 8.66 -10.03 8.40
CA ILE A 40 9.96 -10.24 9.04
C ILE A 40 9.64 -10.50 10.51
N LYS A 41 9.68 -11.78 10.93
CA LYS A 41 9.60 -12.13 12.34
C LYS A 41 10.89 -11.65 13.02
N THR A 42 10.93 -10.41 13.48
CA THR A 42 11.52 -9.94 14.77
C THR A 42 11.80 -8.45 14.75
N TRP A 43 11.36 -7.79 15.82
CA TRP A 43 12.18 -6.85 16.58
C TRP A 43 11.88 -7.12 18.05
N ASN A 44 12.83 -7.75 18.76
CA ASN A 44 12.82 -7.71 20.22
C ASN A 44 13.32 -6.30 20.59
N ARG A 45 12.41 -5.44 21.05
CA ARG A 45 12.82 -4.25 21.82
C ARG A 45 13.05 -4.66 23.26
#